data_AF-A0AAV8VIJ6-F1
#
_entry.id   AF-A0AAV8VIJ6-F1
#
_cell.length_a   1.000
_cell.length_b   1.000
_cell.length_c   1.000
_cell.angle_alpha   90.00
_cell.angle_beta   90.00
_cell.angle_gamma   90.00
#
_symmetry.space_group_name_H-M   'P 1'
#
loop_
_entity.id
_entity.type
_entity.pdbx_description
1 polymer ?
#
loop_
_entity_poly.entity_id
_entity_poly.type
_entity_poly.pdbx_seq_one_letter_code
_entity_poly.pdbx_strand_id
1 'polypeptide(L)'
;MPNTTAEQTTNLKPFQNRFFASQLRNAKRKPQGKIYSIEDKIDALLLWKSSPTMYRNLNRLGFCLPTATTLRKLLRKVPLRTGISETVFRSIEKQVGKMPHMKRQCSILFDEMAIQPHLDYELHNDLVVGFEENGTKLSDQESVFMLRGVNKSWKQPVGFVFSKSAMSATDIVKYIKEIIHHCESIDLHVIAIICDQGAANVKAISLLTEESRRIKILNNEEPSTETVIIHNSRVVSLFDPPHLLKSIRNNLLTKDLSYYYNTTKKLHHGTILSKPTTSTEVITSG
;
A
#
# COMPACT_ATOMS: atom_id res chain seq x y z
N MET A 1 -32.90 29.87 -35.92
CA MET A 1 -32.21 28.64 -35.46
C MET A 1 -31.77 28.91 -34.02
N PRO A 2 -32.40 28.30 -33.01
CA PRO A 2 -32.04 28.54 -31.61
C PRO A 2 -30.63 27.99 -31.34
N ASN A 3 -29.86 28.68 -30.49
CA ASN A 3 -28.52 28.33 -30.01
C ASN A 3 -28.48 26.92 -29.39
N THR A 4 -28.29 25.90 -30.23
CA THR A 4 -28.43 24.49 -29.84
C THR A 4 -27.24 23.98 -29.02
N THR A 5 -26.09 24.64 -29.09
CA THR A 5 -24.85 24.19 -28.45
C THR A 5 -24.79 24.48 -26.95
N ALA A 6 -25.46 25.54 -26.46
CA ALA A 6 -25.40 25.93 -25.05
C ALA A 6 -26.35 25.09 -24.17
N GLU A 7 -27.53 24.74 -24.68
CA GLU A 7 -28.51 23.91 -23.97
C GLU A 7 -28.11 22.43 -23.87
N GLN A 8 -27.27 21.91 -24.78
CA GLN A 8 -26.82 20.52 -24.74
C GLN A 8 -25.72 20.26 -23.70
N THR A 9 -24.97 21.28 -23.29
CA THR A 9 -23.85 21.16 -22.32
C THR A 9 -24.28 21.19 -20.85
N THR A 10 -25.50 21.62 -20.52
CA THR A 10 -25.98 21.74 -19.14
C THR A 10 -26.22 20.39 -18.45
N ASN A 11 -26.45 19.31 -19.22
CA ASN A 11 -26.67 17.96 -18.69
C ASN A 11 -25.40 17.09 -18.60
N LEU A 12 -24.24 17.60 -19.01
CA LEU A 12 -23.00 16.84 -19.00
C LEU A 12 -22.32 16.86 -17.63
N LYS A 13 -21.74 15.72 -17.24
CA LYS A 13 -20.90 15.65 -16.02
C LYS A 13 -19.69 16.56 -16.15
N PRO A 14 -19.10 17.06 -15.03
CA PRO A 14 -17.97 17.98 -15.07
C PRO A 14 -16.79 17.50 -15.93
N PHE A 15 -16.45 16.21 -15.87
CA PHE A 15 -15.42 15.61 -16.72
C PHE A 15 -15.77 15.69 -18.22
N GLN A 16 -17.00 15.34 -18.61
CA GLN A 16 -17.43 15.36 -20.01
C GLN A 16 -17.37 16.77 -20.57
N ASN A 17 -17.86 17.76 -19.81
CA ASN A 17 -17.79 19.16 -20.18
C ASN A 17 -16.34 19.62 -20.42
N ARG A 18 -15.42 19.34 -19.48
CA ARG A 18 -14.00 19.68 -19.65
C ARG A 18 -13.38 18.97 -20.86
N PHE A 19 -13.66 17.68 -21.01
CA PHE A 19 -13.12 16.86 -22.09
C PHE A 19 -13.53 17.41 -23.46
N PHE A 20 -14.83 17.58 -23.73
CA PHE A 20 -15.31 18.08 -25.02
C PHE A 20 -14.90 19.53 -25.27
N ALA A 21 -14.91 20.40 -24.25
CA ALA A 21 -14.40 21.76 -24.37
C ALA A 21 -12.91 21.77 -24.78
N SER A 22 -12.10 20.87 -24.21
CA SER A 22 -10.69 20.71 -24.58
C SER A 22 -10.51 20.19 -26.01
N GLN A 23 -11.36 19.25 -26.47
CA GLN A 23 -11.37 18.77 -27.86
C GLN A 23 -11.66 19.92 -28.83
N LEU A 24 -12.75 20.65 -28.62
CA LEU A 24 -13.17 21.75 -29.50
C LEU A 24 -12.14 22.88 -29.54
N ARG A 25 -11.58 23.26 -28.38
CA ARG A 25 -10.52 24.28 -28.28
C ARG A 25 -9.28 23.93 -29.11
N ASN A 26 -8.96 22.64 -29.22
CA ASN A 26 -7.76 22.14 -29.88
C ASN A 26 -7.99 21.58 -31.29
N ALA A 27 -9.23 21.42 -31.73
CA ALA A 27 -9.59 20.77 -33.00
C ALA A 27 -8.95 21.43 -34.22
N LYS A 28 -8.90 22.77 -34.25
CA LYS A 28 -8.32 23.55 -35.36
C LYS A 28 -6.84 23.88 -35.19
N ARG A 29 -6.22 23.43 -34.09
CA ARG A 29 -4.83 23.77 -33.76
C ARG A 29 -3.89 22.70 -34.27
N LYS A 30 -2.76 23.13 -34.84
CA LYS A 30 -1.64 22.23 -35.18
C LYS A 30 -1.17 21.48 -33.92
N PRO A 31 -0.62 20.26 -34.03
CA PRO A 31 -0.20 19.47 -32.87
C PRO A 31 0.66 20.22 -31.85
N GLN A 32 1.61 21.04 -32.31
CA GLN A 32 2.52 21.84 -31.49
C GLN A 32 1.84 23.05 -30.82
N GLY A 33 0.70 23.50 -31.34
CA GLY A 33 -0.06 24.66 -30.84
C GLY A 33 -1.24 24.30 -29.93
N LYS A 34 -1.45 23.01 -29.64
CA LYS A 34 -2.53 22.56 -28.74
C LYS A 34 -2.25 23.01 -27.31
N ILE A 35 -3.25 23.60 -26.67
CA ILE A 35 -3.16 24.14 -25.30
C ILE A 35 -4.05 23.31 -24.38
N TYR A 36 -3.43 22.85 -23.29
CA TYR A 36 -4.07 22.02 -22.27
C TYR A 36 -3.98 22.70 -20.91
N SER A 37 -5.13 22.83 -20.23
CA SER A 37 -5.19 23.29 -18.83
C SER A 37 -4.58 22.25 -17.89
N ILE A 38 -4.50 22.55 -16.59
CA ILE A 38 -4.04 21.57 -15.61
C ILE A 38 -5.08 20.45 -15.43
N GLU A 39 -6.36 20.79 -15.42
CA GLU A 39 -7.48 19.85 -15.34
C GLU A 39 -7.51 18.93 -16.55
N ASP A 40 -7.31 19.46 -17.76
CA ASP A 40 -7.18 18.64 -18.97
C ASP A 40 -6.08 17.58 -18.82
N LYS A 41 -4.94 17.98 -18.27
CA LYS A 41 -3.79 17.08 -18.08
C LYS A 41 -4.05 16.07 -16.97
N ILE A 42 -4.76 16.43 -15.90
CA ILE A 42 -5.15 15.51 -14.82
C ILE A 42 -6.14 14.47 -15.35
N ASP A 43 -7.19 14.91 -16.05
CA ASP A 43 -8.19 14.04 -16.68
C ASP A 43 -7.53 13.11 -17.71
N ALA A 44 -6.64 13.64 -18.54
CA ALA A 44 -5.84 12.86 -19.49
C ALA A 44 -4.87 11.88 -18.80
N LEU A 45 -4.27 12.28 -17.68
CA LEU A 45 -3.37 11.45 -16.89
C LEU A 45 -4.12 10.24 -16.31
N LEU A 46 -5.35 10.45 -15.82
CA LEU A 46 -6.22 9.37 -15.37
C LEU A 46 -6.48 8.37 -16.49
N LEU A 47 -6.89 8.83 -17.67
CA LEU A 47 -7.14 7.95 -18.83
C LEU A 47 -5.87 7.17 -19.24
N TRP A 48 -4.72 7.85 -19.28
CA TRP A 48 -3.45 7.23 -19.65
C TRP A 48 -2.99 6.19 -18.63
N LYS A 49 -3.16 6.46 -17.33
CA LYS A 49 -2.81 5.52 -16.26
C LYS A 49 -3.73 4.31 -16.20
N SER A 50 -5.01 4.46 -16.56
CA SER A 50 -5.95 3.34 -16.67
C SER A 50 -5.62 2.42 -17.85
N SER A 51 -5.27 2.97 -19.03
CA SER A 51 -4.83 2.16 -20.18
C SER A 51 -3.95 2.96 -21.14
N PRO A 52 -2.62 2.80 -21.07
CA PRO A 52 -1.70 3.47 -21.99
C PRO A 52 -1.90 3.09 -23.46
N THR A 53 -2.36 1.87 -23.72
CA THR A 53 -2.62 1.37 -25.08
C THR A 53 -3.88 2.00 -25.66
N MET A 54 -4.99 2.00 -24.92
CA MET A 54 -6.21 2.69 -25.36
C MET A 54 -5.97 4.18 -25.56
N TYR A 55 -5.25 4.82 -24.63
CA TYR A 55 -4.91 6.24 -24.72
C TYR A 55 -4.13 6.59 -26.01
N ARG A 56 -3.17 5.73 -26.39
CA ARG A 56 -2.44 5.88 -27.66
C ARG A 56 -3.36 5.70 -28.86
N ASN A 57 -4.28 4.75 -28.83
CA ASN A 57 -5.25 4.55 -29.91
C ASN A 57 -6.20 5.74 -30.05
N LEU A 58 -6.70 6.31 -28.95
CA LEU A 58 -7.53 7.52 -28.99
C LEU A 58 -6.78 8.69 -29.64
N ASN A 59 -5.52 8.90 -29.29
CA ASN A 59 -4.69 9.91 -29.94
C ASN A 59 -4.53 9.66 -31.45
N ARG A 60 -4.40 8.40 -31.89
CA ARG A 60 -4.32 8.02 -33.31
C ARG A 60 -5.65 8.24 -34.04
N LEU A 61 -6.78 8.03 -33.36
CA LEU A 61 -8.12 8.28 -33.90
C LEU A 61 -8.46 9.78 -34.01
N GLY A 62 -7.54 10.67 -33.65
CA GLY A 62 -7.70 12.12 -33.83
C GLY A 62 -8.16 12.87 -32.58
N PHE A 63 -8.30 12.19 -31.42
CA PHE A 63 -8.57 12.91 -30.18
C PHE A 63 -7.38 13.82 -29.82
N CYS A 64 -7.68 15.05 -29.47
CA CYS A 64 -6.74 16.05 -29.00
C CYS A 64 -6.38 15.79 -27.54
N LEU A 65 -5.51 14.81 -27.25
CA LEU A 65 -5.03 14.53 -25.89
C LEU A 65 -3.54 14.90 -25.73
N PRO A 66 -3.10 15.26 -24.52
CA PRO A 66 -1.68 15.43 -24.23
C PRO A 66 -0.84 14.22 -24.62
N THR A 67 0.43 14.45 -24.97
CA THR A 67 1.35 13.33 -25.21
C THR A 67 1.74 12.66 -23.88
N ALA A 68 2.16 11.39 -23.93
CA ALA A 68 2.71 10.71 -22.75
C ALA A 68 3.89 11.48 -22.13
N THR A 69 4.70 12.15 -22.94
CA THR A 69 5.80 13.01 -22.47
C THR A 69 5.29 14.19 -21.64
N THR A 70 4.21 14.86 -22.08
CA THR A 70 3.56 15.93 -21.31
C THR A 70 2.99 15.41 -19.99
N LEU A 71 2.41 14.22 -19.98
CA LEU A 71 1.86 13.60 -18.77
C LEU A 71 2.96 13.17 -17.78
N ARG A 72 4.08 12.61 -18.27
CA ARG A 72 5.25 12.32 -17.44
C ARG A 72 5.84 13.60 -16.83
N LYS A 73 5.94 14.68 -17.62
CA LYS A 73 6.34 16.00 -17.11
C LYS A 73 5.46 16.48 -15.96
N LEU A 74 4.15 16.19 -16.01
CA LEU A 74 3.23 16.52 -14.93
C LEU A 74 3.51 15.67 -13.68
N LEU A 75 3.67 14.35 -13.83
CA LEU A 75 3.98 13.44 -12.71
C LEU A 75 5.28 13.82 -11.99
N ARG A 76 6.30 14.27 -12.73
CA ARG A 76 7.58 14.70 -12.16
C ARG A 76 7.47 15.89 -11.19
N LYS A 77 6.35 16.62 -11.20
CA LYS A 77 6.10 17.69 -10.22
C LYS A 77 5.77 17.16 -8.82
N VAL A 78 5.54 15.86 -8.69
CA VAL A 78 5.29 15.17 -7.43
C VAL A 78 6.43 14.17 -7.21
N PRO A 79 7.59 14.63 -6.70
CA PRO A 79 8.71 13.73 -6.46
C PRO A 79 8.33 12.74 -5.36
N LEU A 80 8.50 11.45 -5.66
CA LEU A 80 8.39 10.38 -4.67
C LEU A 80 9.80 9.86 -4.43
N ARG A 81 10.15 9.74 -3.15
CA ARG A 81 11.46 9.29 -2.66
C ARG A 81 11.23 8.19 -1.64
N THR A 82 12.27 7.37 -1.46
CA THR A 82 12.32 6.40 -0.37
C THR A 82 12.16 7.12 0.98
N GLY A 83 11.60 6.43 1.96
CA GLY A 83 11.17 6.97 3.23
C GLY A 83 9.70 7.40 3.24
N ILE A 84 9.34 8.20 4.24
CA ILE A 84 7.99 8.72 4.43
C ILE A 84 7.75 9.93 3.53
N SER A 85 6.63 9.94 2.80
CA SER A 85 6.30 11.00 1.85
C SER A 85 5.50 12.12 2.50
N GLU A 86 6.17 13.24 2.80
CA GLU A 86 5.50 14.46 3.25
C GLU A 86 4.44 14.95 2.27
N THR A 87 4.69 14.80 0.95
CA THR A 87 3.74 15.25 -0.08
C THR A 87 2.43 14.49 0.01
N VAL A 88 2.50 13.19 0.34
CA VAL A 88 1.31 12.38 0.59
C VAL A 88 0.60 12.82 1.86
N PHE A 89 1.33 13.05 2.96
CA PHE A 89 0.72 13.51 4.21
C PHE A 89 0.01 14.87 4.07
N ARG A 90 0.61 15.83 3.36
CA ARG A 90 -0.06 17.11 3.01
C ARG A 90 -1.33 16.92 2.19
N SER A 91 -1.39 15.87 1.36
CA SER A 91 -2.60 15.52 0.62
C SER A 91 -3.67 14.89 1.51
N ILE A 92 -3.27 14.03 2.46
CA ILE A 92 -4.17 13.41 3.44
C ILE A 92 -4.75 14.48 4.38
N GLU A 93 -3.92 15.39 4.89
CA GLU A 93 -4.31 16.51 5.77
C GLU A 93 -5.48 17.32 5.19
N LYS A 94 -5.41 17.70 3.90
CA LYS A 94 -6.49 18.40 3.20
C LYS A 94 -7.81 17.64 3.19
N GLN A 95 -7.76 16.31 3.23
CA GLN A 95 -8.94 15.46 3.33
C GLN A 95 -9.41 15.35 4.78
N VAL A 96 -8.49 15.15 5.73
CA VAL A 96 -8.78 15.03 7.17
C VAL A 96 -9.49 16.28 7.70
N GLY A 97 -9.08 17.48 7.28
CA GLY A 97 -9.75 18.73 7.64
C GLY A 97 -11.24 18.79 7.25
N LYS A 98 -11.68 17.94 6.31
CA LYS A 98 -13.08 17.80 5.87
C LYS A 98 -13.79 16.59 6.48
N MET A 99 -13.09 15.76 7.24
CA MET A 99 -13.64 14.55 7.85
C MET A 99 -14.19 14.88 9.25
N PRO A 100 -15.38 14.36 9.62
CA PRO A 100 -15.79 14.29 11.02
C PRO A 100 -14.81 13.45 11.84
N HIS A 101 -14.68 13.75 13.14
CA HIS A 101 -13.74 13.07 14.05
C HIS A 101 -13.81 11.54 13.98
N MET A 102 -15.02 10.95 13.98
CA MET A 102 -15.22 9.49 13.87
C MET A 102 -14.66 8.87 12.58
N LYS A 103 -14.43 9.66 11.52
CA LYS A 103 -13.86 9.18 10.25
C LYS A 103 -12.35 9.39 10.14
N ARG A 104 -11.71 9.94 11.19
CA ARG A 104 -10.26 10.18 11.29
C ARG A 104 -9.50 8.98 11.88
N GLN A 105 -10.20 7.88 12.15
CA GLN A 105 -9.58 6.62 12.59
C GLN A 105 -9.01 5.84 11.41
N CYS A 106 -7.76 5.40 11.54
CA CYS A 106 -7.06 4.62 10.54
C CYS A 106 -6.20 3.50 11.16
N SER A 107 -5.75 2.60 10.31
CA SER A 107 -4.78 1.55 10.63
C SER A 107 -3.56 1.69 9.74
N ILE A 108 -2.39 1.34 10.28
CA ILE A 108 -1.16 1.16 9.51
C ILE A 108 -1.13 -0.29 9.03
N LEU A 109 -0.91 -0.49 7.74
CA LEU A 109 -0.59 -1.77 7.15
C LEU A 109 0.81 -1.67 6.56
N PHE A 110 1.62 -2.71 6.74
CA PHE A 110 2.89 -2.79 6.06
C PHE A 110 3.21 -4.22 5.67
N ASP A 111 3.92 -4.35 4.55
CA ASP A 111 4.36 -5.61 3.99
C ASP A 111 5.65 -5.40 3.19
N GLU A 112 6.38 -6.47 2.96
CA GLU A 112 7.60 -6.49 2.15
C GLU A 112 7.33 -7.17 0.81
N MET A 113 7.92 -6.64 -0.26
CA MET A 113 7.89 -7.29 -1.57
C MET A 113 9.29 -7.45 -2.14
N ALA A 114 9.52 -8.62 -2.73
CA ALA A 114 10.75 -8.87 -3.47
C ALA A 114 10.77 -8.05 -4.75
N ILE A 115 11.88 -7.37 -5.00
CA ILE A 115 12.15 -6.61 -6.22
C ILE A 115 13.38 -7.19 -6.91
N GLN A 116 13.46 -7.02 -8.22
CA GLN A 116 14.66 -7.39 -8.95
C GLN A 116 15.78 -6.38 -8.64
N PRO A 117 16.95 -6.82 -8.16
CA PRO A 117 18.08 -5.92 -7.95
C PRO A 117 18.49 -5.26 -9.24
N HIS A 118 18.44 -3.93 -9.26
CA HIS A 118 18.75 -3.14 -10.44
C HIS A 118 19.21 -1.74 -10.03
N LEU A 119 20.00 -1.10 -10.90
CA LEU A 119 20.35 0.30 -10.77
C LEU A 119 19.76 1.09 -11.92
N ASP A 120 18.93 2.07 -11.58
CA ASP A 120 18.41 3.04 -12.52
C ASP A 120 19.08 4.38 -12.31
N TYR A 121 19.49 5.04 -13.39
CA TYR A 121 20.00 6.40 -13.34
C TYR A 121 18.90 7.40 -13.72
N GLU A 122 18.45 8.18 -12.75
CA GLU A 122 17.49 9.26 -12.94
C GLU A 122 18.22 10.54 -13.39
N LEU A 123 18.47 10.65 -14.69
CA LEU A 123 19.21 11.76 -15.34
C LEU A 123 18.78 13.17 -14.88
N HIS A 124 17.49 13.39 -14.62
CA HIS A 124 16.99 14.71 -14.26
C HIS A 124 17.44 15.17 -12.87
N ASN A 125 17.56 14.24 -11.92
CA ASN A 125 17.93 14.54 -10.54
C ASN A 125 19.37 14.15 -10.24
N ASP A 126 20.11 13.71 -11.27
CA ASP A 126 21.46 13.17 -11.15
C ASP A 126 21.58 12.13 -10.03
N LEU A 127 20.63 11.18 -10.00
CA LEU A 127 20.46 10.24 -8.91
C LEU A 127 20.53 8.80 -9.42
N VAL A 128 21.35 7.98 -8.77
CA VAL A 128 21.31 6.52 -8.96
C VAL A 128 20.34 5.93 -7.94
N VAL A 129 19.32 5.22 -8.42
CA VAL A 129 18.25 4.58 -7.65
C VAL A 129 18.46 3.07 -7.68
N GLY A 130 18.12 2.39 -6.59
CA GLY A 130 18.19 0.92 -6.50
C GLY A 130 19.13 0.41 -5.41
N PHE A 131 19.83 1.31 -4.72
CA PHE A 131 20.53 1.00 -3.48
C PHE A 131 19.57 0.95 -2.28
N GLU A 132 19.99 0.26 -1.22
CA GLU A 132 19.36 0.35 0.10
C GLU A 132 19.54 1.75 0.68
N GLU A 133 18.83 2.08 1.76
CA GLU A 133 18.85 3.43 2.36
C GLU A 133 20.27 3.95 2.67
N ASN A 134 21.20 3.07 3.05
CA ASN A 134 22.60 3.41 3.34
C ASN A 134 23.48 3.54 2.08
N GLY A 135 22.96 3.26 0.89
CA GLY A 135 23.68 3.39 -0.38
C GLY A 135 24.70 2.28 -0.67
N THR A 136 24.87 1.29 0.21
CA THR A 136 26.01 0.37 0.12
C THR A 136 25.75 -0.89 -0.71
N LYS A 137 24.50 -1.33 -0.80
CA LYS A 137 24.12 -2.58 -1.45
C LYS A 137 22.90 -2.39 -2.36
N LEU A 138 22.82 -3.21 -3.40
CA LEU A 138 21.65 -3.28 -4.27
C LEU A 138 20.47 -3.90 -3.53
N SER A 139 19.36 -3.19 -3.51
CA SER A 139 18.14 -3.64 -2.86
C SER A 139 17.50 -4.79 -3.62
N ASP A 140 17.02 -5.77 -2.87
CA ASP A 140 16.24 -6.90 -3.39
C ASP A 140 14.86 -6.99 -2.75
N GLN A 141 14.55 -6.09 -1.80
CA GLN A 141 13.24 -5.94 -1.18
C GLN A 141 12.81 -4.47 -1.15
N GLU A 142 11.51 -4.27 -1.12
CA GLU A 142 10.85 -2.98 -0.85
C GLU A 142 9.79 -3.19 0.25
N SER A 143 9.92 -2.47 1.35
CA SER A 143 8.92 -2.43 2.41
C SER A 143 8.00 -1.24 2.19
N VAL A 144 6.68 -1.45 2.14
CA VAL A 144 5.70 -0.39 1.90
C VAL A 144 4.81 -0.21 3.12
N PHE A 145 4.65 1.03 3.55
CA PHE A 145 3.73 1.41 4.62
C PHE A 145 2.51 2.13 4.05
N MET A 146 1.32 1.70 4.46
CA MET A 146 0.04 2.19 3.96
C MET A 146 -0.90 2.53 5.11
N LEU A 147 -1.58 3.67 5.01
CA LEU A 147 -2.71 3.99 5.89
C LEU A 147 -4.02 3.52 5.27
N ARG A 148 -4.89 2.96 6.11
CA ARG A 148 -6.25 2.54 5.74
C ARG A 148 -7.26 3.15 6.70
N GLY A 149 -8.25 3.85 6.17
CA GLY A 149 -9.38 4.33 6.97
C GLY A 149 -10.23 3.18 7.49
N VAL A 150 -10.63 3.28 8.76
CA VAL A 150 -11.47 2.27 9.44
C VAL A 150 -12.94 2.53 9.13
N ASN A 151 -13.44 3.71 9.50
CA ASN A 151 -14.85 4.10 9.31
C ASN A 151 -15.14 4.68 7.93
N LYS A 152 -14.12 4.91 7.10
CA LYS A 152 -14.24 5.38 5.72
C LYS A 152 -13.32 4.56 4.84
N SER A 153 -13.85 4.01 3.75
CA SER A 153 -13.05 3.24 2.80
C SER A 153 -12.13 4.17 1.99
N TRP A 154 -10.91 4.35 2.47
CA TRP A 154 -9.81 4.97 1.76
C TRP A 154 -8.51 4.27 2.14
N LYS A 155 -7.53 4.26 1.24
CA LYS A 155 -6.19 3.71 1.51
C LYS A 155 -5.15 4.54 0.78
N GLN A 156 -3.99 4.72 1.39
CA GLN A 156 -2.93 5.55 0.83
C GLN A 156 -1.56 5.01 1.28
N PRO A 157 -0.70 4.55 0.37
CA PRO A 157 0.73 4.36 0.67
C PRO A 157 1.32 5.68 1.13
N VAL A 158 1.99 5.66 2.29
CA VAL A 158 2.57 6.85 2.92
C VAL A 158 4.09 6.84 2.94
N GLY A 159 4.70 5.68 2.77
CA GLY A 159 6.15 5.55 2.64
C GLY A 159 6.52 4.20 2.05
N PHE A 160 7.71 4.15 1.47
CA PHE A 160 8.33 2.92 0.99
C PHE A 160 9.83 2.99 1.22
N VAL A 161 10.47 1.86 1.46
CA VAL A 161 11.90 1.81 1.78
C VAL A 161 12.53 0.65 1.05
N PHE A 162 13.68 0.89 0.45
CA PHE A 162 14.49 -0.14 -0.18
C PHE A 162 15.51 -0.73 0.79
N SER A 163 15.61 -2.05 0.82
CA SER A 163 16.55 -2.77 1.67
C SER A 163 17.23 -3.91 0.91
N LYS A 164 18.47 -4.21 1.32
CA LYS A 164 19.08 -5.51 1.04
C LYS A 164 18.55 -6.49 2.08
N SER A 165 17.76 -7.46 1.62
CA SER A 165 17.04 -8.42 2.43
C SER A 165 15.94 -7.77 3.28
N ALA A 166 15.32 -8.55 4.17
CA ALA A 166 14.24 -8.09 5.03
C ALA A 166 14.67 -6.91 5.90
N MET A 167 13.77 -5.94 6.10
CA MET A 167 14.01 -4.79 6.94
C MET A 167 14.24 -5.22 8.39
N SER A 168 15.13 -4.52 9.09
CA SER A 168 15.39 -4.83 10.50
C SER A 168 14.18 -4.49 11.37
N ALA A 169 13.97 -5.27 12.43
CA ALA A 169 12.90 -4.98 13.40
C ALA A 169 13.01 -3.56 14.00
N THR A 170 14.23 -3.06 14.19
CA THR A 170 14.49 -1.71 14.69
C THR A 170 14.08 -0.62 13.71
N ASP A 171 14.33 -0.82 12.42
CA ASP A 171 13.91 0.14 11.38
C ASP A 171 12.39 0.14 11.21
N ILE A 172 11.75 -1.04 11.25
CA ILE A 172 10.28 -1.15 11.24
C ILE A 172 9.68 -0.33 12.40
N VAL A 173 10.22 -0.48 13.63
CA VAL A 173 9.78 0.29 14.79
C VAL A 173 9.95 1.80 14.58
N LYS A 174 11.10 2.23 14.04
CA LYS A 174 11.37 3.64 13.71
C LYS A 174 10.32 4.19 12.76
N TYR A 175 10.07 3.51 11.63
CA TYR A 175 9.10 3.96 10.63
C TYR A 175 7.66 3.97 11.17
N ILE A 176 7.25 2.97 11.95
CA ILE A 176 5.92 2.96 12.59
C ILE A 176 5.74 4.18 13.50
N LYS A 177 6.73 4.48 14.35
CA LYS A 177 6.67 5.64 15.25
C LYS A 177 6.60 6.96 14.50
N GLU A 178 7.40 7.10 13.44
CA GLU A 178 7.42 8.31 12.60
C GLU A 178 6.10 8.50 11.84
N ILE A 179 5.51 7.43 11.30
CA ILE A 179 4.18 7.46 10.66
C ILE A 179 3.11 7.86 11.67
N ILE A 180 3.11 7.29 12.88
CA ILE A 180 2.14 7.66 13.92
C ILE A 180 2.29 9.13 14.28
N HIS A 181 3.51 9.63 14.43
CA HIS A 181 3.78 11.04 14.69
C HIS A 181 3.22 11.95 13.59
N HIS A 182 3.45 11.61 12.32
CA HIS A 182 2.86 12.35 11.20
C HIS A 182 1.33 12.30 11.20
N CYS A 183 0.72 11.15 11.50
CA CYS A 183 -0.72 11.02 11.62
C CYS A 183 -1.29 11.92 12.73
N GLU A 184 -0.68 11.91 13.92
CA GLU A 184 -1.08 12.76 15.05
C GLU A 184 -1.01 14.25 14.69
N SER A 185 0.03 14.68 13.96
CA SER A 185 0.21 16.07 13.54
C SER A 185 -0.91 16.61 12.63
N ILE A 186 -1.63 15.73 11.93
CA ILE A 186 -2.73 16.09 11.02
C ILE A 186 -4.10 15.68 11.58
N ASP A 187 -4.19 15.39 12.87
CA ASP A 187 -5.39 14.91 13.57
C ASP A 187 -5.99 13.62 12.96
N LEU A 188 -5.10 12.69 12.59
CA LEU A 188 -5.47 11.35 12.14
C LEU A 188 -5.05 10.34 13.22
N HIS A 189 -6.00 9.52 13.69
CA HIS A 189 -5.78 8.64 14.83
C HIS A 189 -5.51 7.21 14.36
N VAL A 190 -4.31 6.71 14.63
CA VAL A 190 -3.93 5.32 14.35
C VAL A 190 -4.44 4.44 15.50
N ILE A 191 -5.29 3.46 15.18
CA ILE A 191 -5.85 2.53 16.19
C ILE A 191 -5.31 1.11 16.07
N ALA A 192 -4.72 0.75 14.92
CA ALA A 192 -4.13 -0.56 14.72
C ALA A 192 -2.90 -0.55 13.81
N ILE A 193 -1.99 -1.48 14.06
CA ILE A 193 -0.86 -1.85 13.20
C ILE A 193 -1.09 -3.27 12.70
N ILE A 194 -0.97 -3.50 11.39
CA ILE A 194 -1.27 -4.78 10.74
C ILE A 194 -0.09 -5.19 9.87
N CYS A 195 0.39 -6.42 10.05
CA CYS A 195 1.49 -7.01 9.28
C CYS A 195 1.37 -8.53 9.15
N ASP A 196 2.23 -9.15 8.36
CA ASP A 196 2.35 -10.61 8.30
C ASP A 196 3.14 -11.17 9.51
N GLN A 197 3.40 -12.49 9.49
CA GLN A 197 4.13 -13.17 10.57
C GLN A 197 5.64 -13.30 10.31
N GLY A 198 6.23 -12.44 9.48
CA GLY A 198 7.68 -12.40 9.25
C GLY A 198 8.45 -12.20 10.55
N ALA A 199 9.61 -12.84 10.69
CA ALA A 199 10.38 -12.83 11.94
C ALA A 199 10.75 -11.40 12.40
N ALA A 200 11.10 -10.53 11.45
CA ALA A 200 11.39 -9.12 11.73
C ALA A 200 10.14 -8.37 12.22
N ASN A 201 8.98 -8.61 11.60
CA ASN A 201 7.69 -8.01 11.97
C ASN A 201 7.26 -8.43 13.37
N VAL A 202 7.31 -9.73 13.66
CA VAL A 202 7.03 -10.27 15.01
C VAL A 202 7.96 -9.65 16.04
N LYS A 203 9.26 -9.52 15.73
CA LYS A 203 10.23 -8.89 16.64
C LYS A 203 9.95 -7.41 16.84
N ALA A 204 9.57 -6.67 15.80
CA ALA A 204 9.20 -5.26 15.88
C ALA A 204 7.99 -5.04 16.79
N ILE A 205 6.93 -5.84 16.63
CA ILE A 205 5.76 -5.81 17.53
C ILE A 205 6.17 -6.12 18.97
N SER A 206 7.01 -7.13 19.19
CA SER A 206 7.51 -7.46 20.53
C SER A 206 8.28 -6.31 21.18
N LEU A 207 9.12 -5.59 20.42
CA LEU A 207 9.86 -4.42 20.93
C LEU A 207 8.91 -3.30 21.35
N LEU A 208 7.91 -3.00 20.50
CA LEU A 208 6.88 -2.00 20.80
C LEU A 208 6.06 -2.37 22.04
N THR A 209 5.64 -3.63 22.17
CA THR A 209 4.90 -4.12 23.34
C THR A 209 5.74 -4.03 24.61
N GLU A 210 7.02 -4.36 24.55
CA GLU A 210 7.92 -4.27 25.72
C GLU A 210 8.12 -2.82 26.18
N GLU A 211 8.35 -1.90 25.25
CA GLU A 211 8.45 -0.47 25.55
C GLU A 211 7.17 0.06 26.20
N SER A 212 6.01 -0.32 25.64
CA SER A 212 4.70 0.05 26.16
C SER A 212 4.45 -0.50 27.57
N ARG A 213 4.89 -1.73 27.83
CA ARG A 213 4.83 -2.35 29.15
C ARG A 213 5.62 -1.55 30.17
N ARG A 214 6.83 -1.09 29.82
CA ARG A 214 7.67 -0.26 30.70
C ARG A 214 6.97 1.07 31.03
N ILE A 215 6.37 1.73 30.04
CA ILE A 215 5.60 2.97 30.26
C ILE A 215 4.45 2.75 31.23
N LYS A 216 3.65 1.69 31.06
CA LYS A 216 2.53 1.37 31.97
C LYS A 216 2.99 1.14 33.40
N ILE A 217 4.08 0.39 33.59
CA ILE A 217 4.66 0.14 34.91
C ILE A 217 5.08 1.46 35.58
N LEU A 218 5.75 2.35 34.85
CA LEU A 218 6.15 3.66 35.36
C LEU A 218 4.95 4.55 35.76
N ASN A 219 3.82 4.37 35.09
CA ASN A 219 2.57 5.09 35.37
C ASN A 219 1.67 4.41 36.40
N ASN A 220 2.10 3.30 37.02
CA ASN A 220 1.28 2.45 37.90
C ASN A 220 0.01 1.89 37.24
N GLU A 221 0.05 1.65 35.93
CA GLU A 221 -1.02 0.99 35.17
C GLU A 221 -0.76 -0.52 35.05
N GLU A 222 -1.82 -1.33 34.93
CA GLU A 222 -1.66 -2.77 34.72
C GLU A 222 -0.95 -3.08 33.39
N PRO A 223 0.09 -3.94 33.40
CA PRO A 223 0.85 -4.27 32.20
C PRO A 223 0.07 -5.22 31.29
N SER A 224 -0.74 -4.68 30.38
CA SER A 224 -1.34 -5.45 29.27
C SER A 224 -0.44 -5.49 28.03
N THR A 225 -0.38 -6.67 27.39
CA THR A 225 0.34 -6.96 26.15
C THR A 225 -0.47 -6.69 24.88
N GLU A 226 -1.77 -6.39 25.02
CA GLU A 226 -2.71 -6.24 23.90
C GLU A 226 -2.61 -4.90 23.19
N THR A 227 -2.08 -3.88 23.89
CA THR A 227 -2.02 -2.50 23.39
C THR A 227 -0.61 -1.96 23.48
N VAL A 228 -0.13 -1.46 22.35
CA VAL A 228 1.09 -0.70 22.18
C VAL A 228 0.79 0.79 22.43
N ILE A 229 1.64 1.45 23.20
CA ILE A 229 1.62 2.89 23.47
C ILE A 229 2.76 3.52 22.68
N ILE A 230 2.42 4.39 21.74
CA ILE A 230 3.39 5.20 20.98
C ILE A 230 2.96 6.65 21.14
N HIS A 231 3.79 7.45 21.81
CA HIS A 231 3.43 8.80 22.27
C HIS A 231 2.13 8.79 23.09
N ASN A 232 1.08 9.47 22.60
CA ASN A 232 -0.24 9.50 23.24
C ASN A 232 -1.23 8.52 22.60
N SER A 233 -0.80 7.76 21.58
CA SER A 233 -1.65 6.82 20.86
C SER A 233 -1.61 5.42 21.46
N ARG A 234 -2.79 4.86 21.70
CA ARG A 234 -3.01 3.46 22.09
C ARG A 234 -3.41 2.66 20.84
N VAL A 235 -2.56 1.71 20.46
CA VAL A 235 -2.63 1.01 19.17
C VAL A 235 -2.65 -0.50 19.38
N VAL A 236 -3.54 -1.20 18.71
CA VAL A 236 -3.60 -2.67 18.73
C VAL A 236 -2.73 -3.25 17.61
N SER A 237 -1.95 -4.29 17.90
CA SER A 237 -1.18 -4.99 16.87
C SER A 237 -1.93 -6.24 16.40
N LEU A 238 -2.10 -6.40 15.10
CA LEU A 238 -2.81 -7.52 14.48
C LEU A 238 -1.93 -8.17 13.41
N PHE A 239 -2.01 -9.49 13.30
CA PHE A 239 -1.41 -10.23 12.18
C PHE A 239 -2.45 -10.49 11.10
N ASP A 240 -2.01 -10.54 9.84
CA ASP A 240 -2.89 -10.80 8.70
C ASP A 240 -3.62 -12.16 8.84
N PRO A 241 -4.98 -12.16 8.93
CA PRO A 241 -5.73 -13.39 9.17
C PRO A 241 -5.57 -14.46 8.08
N PRO A 242 -5.58 -14.13 6.76
CA PRO A 242 -5.20 -15.08 5.72
C PRO A 242 -3.82 -15.74 5.93
N HIS A 243 -2.79 -14.98 6.32
CA HIS A 243 -1.48 -15.56 6.66
C HIS A 243 -1.56 -16.51 7.85
N LEU A 244 -2.29 -16.16 8.91
CA LEU A 244 -2.52 -17.05 10.06
C LEU A 244 -3.19 -18.37 9.65
N LEU A 245 -4.25 -18.29 8.84
CA LEU A 245 -4.97 -19.48 8.37
C LEU A 245 -4.09 -20.37 7.48
N LYS A 246 -3.28 -19.77 6.60
CA LYS A 246 -2.28 -20.51 5.80
C LYS A 246 -1.27 -21.22 6.69
N SER A 247 -0.76 -20.56 7.73
CA SER A 247 0.19 -21.14 8.70
C SER A 247 -0.42 -22.31 9.46
N ILE A 248 -1.65 -22.17 9.95
CA ILE A 248 -2.38 -23.26 10.62
C ILE A 248 -2.53 -24.46 9.69
N ARG A 249 -3.04 -24.24 8.47
CA ARG A 249 -3.17 -25.29 7.45
C ARG A 249 -1.83 -25.99 7.17
N ASN A 250 -0.75 -25.24 6.96
CA ASN A 250 0.56 -25.81 6.67
C ASN A 250 1.11 -26.67 7.83
N ASN A 251 0.89 -26.23 9.07
CA ASN A 251 1.24 -27.03 10.24
C ASN A 251 0.41 -28.31 10.30
N LEU A 252 -0.90 -28.25 10.05
CA LEU A 252 -1.78 -29.45 10.03
C LEU A 252 -1.44 -30.46 8.93
N LEU A 253 -0.78 -30.03 7.85
CA LEU A 253 -0.30 -30.93 6.79
C LEU A 253 0.98 -31.69 7.17
N THR A 254 1.78 -31.15 8.09
CA THR A 254 3.15 -31.63 8.37
C THR A 254 3.36 -32.07 9.82
N LYS A 255 2.42 -31.75 10.72
CA LYS A 255 2.52 -31.95 12.16
C LYS A 255 1.19 -32.43 12.71
N ASP A 256 1.27 -33.08 13.87
CA ASP A 256 0.09 -33.48 14.63
C ASP A 256 -0.46 -32.32 15.45
N LEU A 257 -1.80 -32.25 15.56
CA LEU A 257 -2.49 -31.26 16.37
C LEU A 257 -2.81 -31.85 17.74
N SER A 258 -2.17 -31.33 18.79
CA SER A 258 -2.58 -31.58 20.18
C SER A 258 -3.41 -30.42 20.71
N TYR A 259 -4.60 -30.70 21.23
CA TYR A 259 -5.50 -29.68 21.79
C TYR A 259 -6.29 -30.24 22.98
N TYR A 260 -6.79 -29.35 23.84
CA TYR A 260 -7.69 -29.72 24.94
C TYR A 260 -9.14 -29.47 24.52
N TYR A 261 -10.00 -30.45 24.76
CA TYR A 261 -11.45 -30.33 24.60
C TYR A 261 -12.13 -30.82 25.87
N ASN A 262 -12.89 -29.95 26.54
CA ASN A 262 -13.49 -30.22 27.86
C ASN A 262 -12.48 -30.87 28.82
N THR A 263 -11.31 -30.24 29.00
CA THR A 263 -10.17 -30.71 29.82
C THR A 263 -9.47 -32.00 29.37
N THR A 264 -9.98 -32.68 28.35
CA THR A 264 -9.36 -33.89 27.79
C THR A 264 -8.36 -33.52 26.71
N LYS A 265 -7.12 -34.00 26.83
CA LYS A 265 -6.11 -33.86 25.77
C LYS A 265 -6.47 -34.76 24.60
N LYS A 266 -6.63 -34.19 23.41
CA LYS A 266 -6.84 -34.88 22.14
C LYS A 266 -5.63 -34.70 21.24
N LEU A 267 -5.32 -35.74 20.46
CA LEU A 267 -4.29 -35.72 19.43
C LEU A 267 -4.96 -36.08 18.11
N HIS A 268 -4.77 -35.23 17.10
CA HIS A 268 -5.20 -35.49 15.74
C HIS A 268 -3.97 -35.65 14.86
N HIS A 269 -3.80 -36.84 14.29
CA HIS A 269 -2.69 -37.12 13.39
C HIS A 269 -2.97 -36.52 12.01
N GLY A 270 -2.07 -35.67 11.53
CA GLY A 270 -2.16 -35.12 10.18
C GLY A 270 -2.01 -36.27 9.18
N THR A 271 -3.10 -36.69 8.54
CA THR A 271 -3.03 -37.75 7.54
C THR A 271 -2.36 -37.17 6.29
N ILE A 272 -1.08 -37.44 6.12
CA ILE A 272 -0.48 -37.37 4.78
C ILE A 272 -1.28 -38.37 3.95
N LEU A 273 -2.01 -37.89 2.95
CA LEU A 273 -2.47 -38.74 1.85
C LEU A 273 -1.22 -39.31 1.19
N SER A 274 -0.70 -40.41 1.74
CA SER A 274 0.31 -41.22 1.09
C SER A 274 -0.29 -41.59 -0.26
N LYS A 275 0.43 -41.27 -1.35
CA LYS A 275 0.08 -41.72 -2.70
C LYS A 275 -0.35 -43.19 -2.64
N PRO A 276 -1.41 -43.61 -3.35
CA PRO A 276 -1.84 -45.00 -3.33
C PRO A 276 -0.67 -45.86 -3.78
N THR A 277 -0.19 -46.72 -2.87
CA THR A 277 0.78 -47.75 -3.17
C THR A 277 0.11 -48.68 -4.17
N THR A 278 0.56 -48.68 -5.43
CA THR A 278 0.20 -49.71 -6.40
C THR A 278 0.74 -51.04 -5.90
N SER A 279 -0.13 -51.82 -5.23
CA SER A 279 0.11 -53.24 -4.98
C SER A 279 0.18 -53.94 -6.33
N THR A 280 1.40 -54.26 -6.76
CA THR A 280 1.64 -55.17 -7.87
C THR A 280 1.46 -56.56 -7.30
N GLU A 281 0.35 -57.22 -7.62
CA GLU A 281 0.16 -58.64 -7.36
C GLU A 281 1.20 -59.42 -8.16
N VAL A 282 2.12 -60.07 -7.45
CA VAL A 282 2.97 -61.11 -7.99
C VAL A 282 2.13 -62.39 -8.00
N ILE A 283 1.64 -62.78 -9.17
CA ILE A 283 1.13 -64.12 -9.43
C ILE A 283 2.34 -65.04 -9.55
N THR A 284 2.64 -65.82 -8.51
CA THR A 284 3.50 -67.01 -8.63
C THR A 284 2.64 -68.22 -8.97
N SER A 285 2.95 -68.83 -10.11
CA SER A 285 2.55 -70.15 -10.56
C SER A 285 2.97 -71.25 -9.57
N GLY A 286 2.05 -72.17 -9.29
CA GLY A 286 2.25 -73.42 -8.56
C GLY A 286 0.94 -74.17 -8.44
#